data_AF-A0A1Q8YJY1-F1
#
_entry.id   AF-A0A1Q8YJY1-F1
#
_cell.length_a   1.000
_cell.length_b   1.000
_cell.length_c   1.000
_cell.angle_alpha   90.00
_cell.angle_beta   90.00
_cell.angle_gamma   90.00
#
_symmetry.space_group_name_H-M   'P 1'
#
loop_
_entity.id
_entity.type
_entity.pdbx_description
1 polymer ?
#
loop_
_entity_poly.entity_id
_entity_poly.type
_entity_poly.pdbx_seq_one_letter_code
_entity_poly.pdbx_strand_id
1 'polypeptide(L)'
;MQPSPSEPVWRPVLGPAPYRDLCTDCGVSRSSDPKRCGQVCQFIQPDYPALETQVHGRTRNPEQQDELFFGVYQRTLRAALKPALPGAQWTGITTRIAQRLLETKAVDAVLTMAPDPNDRWRPVPVLVTQPEGMAQCRGMRMGYAPLLALLEPAMQQGYKRLAVIGIPCQIYALRALEKQLGLERLYVIGTPCSDNTTTERFHEFLALMAAQTNDKPEDITYLEFLADYHVELRYADGHQRKVPFLMLPLSDLPRDFFPLTCRTCVDYTNALADITVGYMGGEGAQWLLVRNAQGEDLLKLLGDEIKVSTPGSAGKRQGPVKGFLANTERAAGGLPLRRMPQWLRPIVGWLMPKVGPRGLEFARARLEMKAVETIIHLRREEPSRLKSMVPAHVWALVKPYGLTPTAQELPRQPAAPSRKPS
;
A
#
# COMPACT_ATOMS: atom_id res chain seq x y z
N MET A 1 25.17 12.75 -14.13
CA MET A 1 26.27 12.55 -13.17
C MET A 1 26.27 11.09 -12.75
N GLN A 2 27.35 10.36 -13.00
CA GLN A 2 27.55 9.05 -12.39
C GLN A 2 27.59 9.24 -10.86
N PRO A 3 27.00 8.33 -10.06
CA PRO A 3 27.14 8.40 -8.60
C PRO A 3 28.61 8.48 -8.23
N SER A 4 28.98 9.38 -7.33
CA SER A 4 30.25 9.24 -6.63
C SER A 4 30.19 7.91 -5.85
N PRO A 5 31.18 7.01 -5.95
CA PRO A 5 31.25 5.77 -5.18
C PRO A 5 31.18 5.97 -3.65
N SER A 6 31.24 7.21 -3.17
CA SER A 6 31.24 7.59 -1.76
C SER A 6 29.86 7.84 -1.14
N GLU A 7 28.79 8.00 -1.91
CA GLU A 7 27.46 8.27 -1.32
C GLU A 7 26.67 6.98 -1.05
N PRO A 8 26.32 6.67 0.21
CA PRO A 8 25.62 5.44 0.56
C PRO A 8 24.17 5.38 0.01
N VAL A 9 23.62 6.53 -0.40
CA VAL A 9 22.25 6.68 -0.92
C VAL A 9 22.31 7.58 -2.16
N TRP A 10 22.09 7.00 -3.34
CA TRP A 10 22.07 7.73 -4.59
C TRP A 10 20.66 8.23 -4.94
N ARG A 11 20.54 9.53 -5.20
CA ARG A 11 19.27 10.21 -5.52
C ARG A 11 19.37 10.88 -6.89
N PRO A 12 19.04 10.20 -7.99
CA PRO A 12 19.11 10.82 -9.30
C PRO A 12 17.99 11.86 -9.48
N VAL A 13 18.31 12.94 -10.19
CA VAL A 13 17.30 13.88 -10.67
C VAL A 13 16.45 13.19 -11.73
N LEU A 14 15.15 13.20 -11.54
CA LEU A 14 14.20 12.64 -12.49
C LEU A 14 13.74 13.73 -13.46
N GLY A 15 13.68 13.40 -14.75
CA GLY A 15 13.05 14.27 -15.76
C GLY A 15 11.55 14.42 -15.52
N PRO A 16 10.80 15.18 -16.35
CA PRO A 16 9.35 15.26 -16.26
C PRO A 16 8.68 13.93 -16.70
N ALA A 17 7.43 13.70 -16.28
CA ALA A 17 6.64 12.57 -16.74
C ALA A 17 5.60 13.05 -17.75
N PRO A 18 5.32 12.28 -18.82
CA PRO A 18 4.17 12.55 -19.65
C PRO A 18 2.89 12.44 -18.82
N TYR A 19 1.95 13.35 -19.07
CA TYR A 19 0.64 13.29 -18.42
C TYR A 19 -0.06 11.96 -18.74
N ARG A 20 -0.66 11.36 -17.72
CA ARG A 20 -1.50 10.18 -17.83
C ARG A 20 -2.68 10.33 -16.89
N ASP A 21 -3.86 10.06 -17.41
CA ASP A 21 -5.06 9.94 -16.60
C ASP A 21 -4.96 8.72 -15.65
N LEU A 22 -5.56 8.84 -14.46
CA LEU A 22 -5.49 7.85 -13.38
C LEU A 22 -4.05 7.35 -13.07
N CYS A 23 -3.11 8.29 -12.97
CA CYS A 23 -1.71 7.99 -12.66
C CYS A 23 -1.35 8.33 -11.22
N THR A 24 -0.67 7.42 -10.52
CA THR A 24 -0.05 7.65 -9.18
C THR A 24 1.46 7.84 -9.27
N ASP A 25 1.98 8.11 -10.47
CA ASP A 25 3.41 8.22 -10.81
C ASP A 25 4.27 7.12 -10.19
N CYS A 26 4.05 5.85 -10.57
CA CYS A 26 4.91 4.75 -10.12
C CYS A 26 6.32 4.78 -10.74
N GLY A 27 6.57 5.64 -11.72
CA GLY A 27 7.87 5.86 -12.38
C GLY A 27 8.02 5.21 -13.76
N VAL A 28 7.15 4.27 -14.18
CA VAL A 28 7.27 3.59 -15.48
C VAL A 28 7.19 4.56 -16.67
N SER A 29 6.39 5.62 -16.56
CA SER A 29 6.23 6.63 -17.60
C SER A 29 7.50 7.43 -17.88
N ARG A 30 8.52 7.31 -17.02
CA ARG A 30 9.82 7.97 -17.11
C ARG A 30 10.92 7.06 -17.66
N SER A 31 10.58 5.81 -17.96
CA SER A 31 11.49 4.87 -18.61
C SER A 31 11.72 5.24 -20.08
N SER A 32 12.69 4.57 -20.71
CA SER A 32 12.99 4.67 -22.14
C SER A 32 11.79 4.39 -23.05
N ASP A 33 10.79 3.64 -22.57
CA ASP A 33 9.52 3.42 -23.26
C ASP A 33 8.32 3.74 -22.34
N PRO A 34 7.86 5.00 -22.34
CA PRO A 34 6.70 5.41 -21.55
C PRO A 34 5.42 4.65 -21.90
N LYS A 35 5.30 4.05 -23.10
CA LYS A 35 4.08 3.35 -23.54
C LYS A 35 3.87 2.04 -22.79
N ARG A 36 4.90 1.48 -22.13
CA ARG A 36 4.79 0.31 -21.23
C ARG A 36 3.68 0.46 -20.20
N CYS A 37 3.36 1.68 -19.75
CA CYS A 37 2.21 1.92 -18.86
C CYS A 37 0.91 1.28 -19.36
N GLY A 38 0.66 1.22 -20.67
CA GLY A 38 -0.54 0.59 -21.24
C GLY A 38 -0.65 -0.92 -20.99
N GLN A 39 0.46 -1.57 -20.65
CA GLN A 39 0.54 -3.02 -20.41
C GLN A 39 0.70 -3.36 -18.92
N VAL A 40 1.29 -2.45 -18.14
CA VAL A 40 1.74 -2.76 -16.76
C VAL A 40 1.03 -1.97 -15.67
N CYS A 41 0.15 -1.02 -16.04
CA CYS A 41 -0.57 -0.21 -15.05
C CYS A 41 -1.79 -0.95 -14.49
N GLN A 42 -1.83 -1.11 -13.16
CA GLN A 42 -3.00 -1.70 -12.49
C GLN A 42 -4.28 -0.88 -12.63
N PHE A 43 -4.19 0.41 -12.96
CA PHE A 43 -5.35 1.29 -13.15
C PHE A 43 -5.87 1.28 -14.61
N ILE A 44 -5.39 0.34 -15.43
CA ILE A 44 -5.89 0.12 -16.79
C ILE A 44 -6.61 -1.23 -16.86
N GLN A 45 -5.87 -2.32 -16.66
CA GLN A 45 -6.40 -3.69 -16.72
C GLN A 45 -5.52 -4.64 -15.90
N PRO A 46 -5.73 -4.74 -14.57
CA PRO A 46 -4.91 -5.59 -13.74
C PRO A 46 -5.24 -7.09 -13.92
N ASP A 47 -4.20 -7.93 -14.01
CA ASP A 47 -4.29 -9.39 -14.07
C ASP A 47 -3.54 -10.02 -12.87
N TYR A 48 -4.17 -9.94 -11.71
CA TYR A 48 -3.64 -10.55 -10.49
C TYR A 48 -3.46 -12.07 -10.61
N PRO A 49 -4.40 -12.85 -11.18
CA PRO A 49 -4.20 -14.30 -11.32
C PRO A 49 -2.93 -14.68 -12.09
N ALA A 50 -2.64 -14.02 -13.22
CA ALA A 50 -1.44 -14.29 -13.99
C ALA A 50 -0.17 -13.91 -13.20
N LEU A 51 -0.15 -12.74 -12.59
CA LEU A 51 1.02 -12.27 -11.82
C LEU A 51 1.22 -13.06 -10.51
N GLU A 52 0.17 -13.49 -9.83
CA GLU A 52 0.29 -14.37 -8.66
C GLU A 52 0.86 -15.72 -9.06
N THR A 53 0.41 -16.29 -10.18
CA THR A 53 0.98 -17.54 -10.70
C THR A 53 2.46 -17.36 -11.03
N GLN A 54 2.82 -16.23 -11.65
CA GLN A 54 4.21 -15.91 -11.96
C GLN A 54 5.09 -15.81 -10.69
N VAL A 55 4.60 -15.11 -9.65
CA VAL A 55 5.43 -14.73 -8.49
C VAL A 55 5.37 -15.74 -7.35
N HIS A 56 4.24 -16.42 -7.18
CA HIS A 56 3.99 -17.35 -6.07
C HIS A 56 3.80 -18.80 -6.53
N GLY A 57 3.75 -19.04 -7.85
CA GLY A 57 3.54 -20.37 -8.43
C GLY A 57 2.07 -20.83 -8.45
N ARG A 58 1.14 -20.01 -7.91
CA ARG A 58 -0.30 -20.31 -7.86
C ARG A 58 -1.12 -19.04 -7.72
N THR A 59 -2.42 -19.16 -7.93
CA THR A 59 -3.41 -18.11 -7.62
C THR A 59 -3.96 -18.27 -6.20
N ARG A 60 -4.73 -17.27 -5.75
CA ARG A 60 -5.58 -17.36 -4.54
C ARG A 60 -6.48 -18.60 -4.61
N ASN A 61 -6.51 -19.37 -3.53
CA ASN A 61 -7.48 -20.42 -3.29
C ASN A 61 -8.66 -19.85 -2.47
N PRO A 62 -9.87 -19.68 -3.03
CA PRO A 62 -11.01 -19.12 -2.30
C PRO A 62 -11.49 -20.01 -1.15
N GLU A 63 -11.13 -21.30 -1.14
CA GLU A 63 -11.45 -22.23 -0.05
C GLU A 63 -10.46 -22.12 1.11
N GLN A 64 -9.24 -21.62 0.85
CA GLN A 64 -8.27 -21.35 1.90
C GLN A 64 -8.67 -20.09 2.65
N GLN A 65 -8.75 -20.21 3.98
CA GLN A 65 -9.17 -19.12 4.85
C GLN A 65 -8.34 -17.86 4.56
N ASP A 66 -9.03 -16.78 4.24
CA ASP A 66 -8.52 -15.43 4.01
C ASP A 66 -7.78 -15.13 2.70
N GLU A 67 -7.48 -16.08 1.81
CA GLU A 67 -6.77 -15.73 0.56
C GLU A 67 -7.60 -14.85 -0.39
N LEU A 68 -8.93 -14.95 -0.30
CA LEU A 68 -9.85 -14.00 -0.95
C LEU A 68 -9.57 -12.54 -0.53
N PHE A 69 -9.13 -12.34 0.72
CA PHE A 69 -8.82 -11.03 1.27
C PHE A 69 -7.33 -10.70 1.03
N PHE A 70 -6.42 -11.52 1.53
CA PHE A 70 -5.01 -11.14 1.69
C PHE A 70 -4.10 -11.51 0.51
N GLY A 71 -4.65 -12.12 -0.54
CA GLY A 71 -3.84 -12.68 -1.63
C GLY A 71 -3.23 -14.02 -1.27
N VAL A 72 -2.36 -14.52 -2.15
CA VAL A 72 -1.55 -15.71 -1.87
C VAL A 72 -0.62 -15.45 -0.68
N TYR A 73 -0.67 -16.34 0.32
CA TYR A 73 0.28 -16.33 1.42
C TYR A 73 0.58 -17.74 1.95
N GLN A 74 1.73 -17.87 2.62
CA GLN A 74 2.16 -19.07 3.35
C GLN A 74 1.95 -18.91 4.86
N ARG A 75 2.27 -17.73 5.39
CA ARG A 75 2.14 -17.42 6.83
C ARG A 75 1.65 -16.01 7.05
N THR A 76 0.84 -15.85 8.09
CA THR A 76 0.49 -14.55 8.64
C THR A 76 1.00 -14.44 10.07
N LEU A 77 1.71 -13.35 10.39
CA LEU A 77 2.41 -13.19 11.66
C LEU A 77 2.15 -11.79 12.24
N ARG A 78 2.07 -11.71 13.56
CA ARG A 78 2.33 -10.49 14.30
C ARG A 78 3.81 -10.43 14.62
N ALA A 79 4.46 -9.30 14.36
CA ALA A 79 5.91 -9.19 14.49
C ALA A 79 6.39 -7.83 15.03
N ALA A 80 7.54 -7.86 15.67
CA ALA A 80 8.28 -6.68 16.11
C ALA A 80 9.78 -6.97 16.12
N LEU A 81 10.58 -6.03 15.64
CA LEU A 81 12.03 -6.05 15.77
C LEU A 81 12.45 -5.69 17.20
N LYS A 82 13.50 -6.33 17.71
CA LYS A 82 14.07 -6.12 19.04
C LYS A 82 15.61 -6.05 18.98
N PRO A 83 16.22 -4.89 19.31
CA PRO A 83 15.58 -3.60 19.59
C PRO A 83 14.89 -3.00 18.34
N ALA A 84 13.92 -2.11 18.56
CA ALA A 84 13.36 -1.32 17.47
C ALA A 84 14.40 -0.34 16.90
N LEU A 85 14.40 -0.13 15.59
CA LEU A 85 15.31 0.82 14.96
C LEU A 85 14.85 2.28 15.17
N PRO A 86 15.74 3.18 15.64
CA PRO A 86 15.43 4.61 15.74
C PRO A 86 15.01 5.19 14.38
N GLY A 87 13.97 6.03 14.41
CA GLY A 87 13.40 6.69 13.23
C GLY A 87 12.54 5.80 12.33
N ALA A 88 12.34 4.52 12.67
CA ALA A 88 11.43 3.65 11.93
C ALA A 88 9.96 4.02 12.18
N GLN A 89 9.10 3.75 11.19
CA GLN A 89 7.65 3.94 11.32
C GLN A 89 7.06 3.06 12.44
N TRP A 90 7.52 1.81 12.52
CA TRP A 90 7.13 0.90 13.60
C TRP A 90 8.40 0.45 14.31
N THR A 91 8.83 -0.79 14.11
CA THR A 91 10.07 -1.31 14.71
C THR A 91 11.23 -1.40 13.73
N GLY A 92 10.98 -1.23 12.43
CA GLY A 92 12.02 -1.16 11.39
C GLY A 92 12.27 -2.46 10.62
N ILE A 93 11.34 -3.43 10.66
CA ILE A 93 11.45 -4.73 9.96
C ILE A 93 11.85 -4.57 8.48
N THR A 94 11.10 -3.77 7.71
CA THR A 94 11.38 -3.53 6.27
C THR A 94 12.80 -3.04 6.03
N THR A 95 13.23 -2.02 6.76
CA THR A 95 14.57 -1.45 6.64
C THR A 95 15.64 -2.46 7.05
N ARG A 96 15.42 -3.22 8.13
CA ARG A 96 16.39 -4.20 8.61
C ARG A 96 16.57 -5.35 7.61
N ILE A 97 15.50 -5.87 7.01
CA ILE A 97 15.60 -6.91 5.97
C ILE A 97 16.47 -6.42 4.80
N ALA A 98 16.16 -5.25 4.25
CA ALA A 98 16.93 -4.69 3.14
C ALA A 98 18.39 -4.39 3.52
N GLN A 99 18.63 -3.93 4.75
CA GLN A 99 19.98 -3.75 5.28
C GLN A 99 20.75 -5.09 5.34
N ARG A 100 20.12 -6.16 5.85
CA ARG A 100 20.73 -7.51 5.88
C ARG A 100 21.05 -8.04 4.49
N LEU A 101 20.20 -7.77 3.48
CA LEU A 101 20.47 -8.16 2.10
C LEU A 101 21.76 -7.51 1.55
N LEU A 102 21.99 -6.23 1.87
CA LEU A 102 23.24 -5.54 1.51
C LEU A 102 24.44 -6.06 2.32
N GLU A 103 24.30 -6.24 3.65
CA GLU A 103 25.38 -6.75 4.53
C GLU A 103 25.87 -8.14 4.10
N THR A 104 24.94 -9.00 3.68
CA THR A 104 25.23 -10.36 3.20
C THR A 104 25.59 -10.41 1.72
N LYS A 105 25.57 -9.26 1.01
CA LYS A 105 25.80 -9.16 -0.44
C LYS A 105 24.86 -10.05 -1.26
N ALA A 106 23.66 -10.32 -0.73
CA ALA A 106 22.61 -11.06 -1.42
C ALA A 106 21.99 -10.24 -2.58
N VAL A 107 22.12 -8.91 -2.50
CA VAL A 107 21.76 -7.95 -3.55
C VAL A 107 22.89 -6.95 -3.76
N ASP A 108 22.94 -6.35 -4.94
CA ASP A 108 23.86 -5.28 -5.31
C ASP A 108 23.35 -3.91 -4.86
N ALA A 109 22.03 -3.73 -4.91
CA ALA A 109 21.37 -2.48 -4.55
C ALA A 109 19.95 -2.71 -4.03
N VAL A 110 19.48 -1.77 -3.20
CA VAL A 110 18.10 -1.64 -2.75
C VAL A 110 17.48 -0.41 -3.41
N LEU A 111 16.38 -0.60 -4.12
CA LEU A 111 15.56 0.47 -4.66
C LEU A 111 14.42 0.78 -3.69
N THR A 112 14.40 1.99 -3.13
CA THR A 112 13.44 2.40 -2.08
C THR A 112 13.22 3.92 -2.09
N MET A 113 12.66 4.47 -1.01
CA MET A 113 12.36 5.88 -0.83
C MET A 113 13.18 6.47 0.33
N ALA A 114 13.67 7.69 0.14
CA ALA A 114 14.20 8.56 1.17
C ALA A 114 13.28 9.80 1.32
N PRO A 115 13.36 10.56 2.42
CA PRO A 115 12.74 11.88 2.47
C PRO A 115 13.44 12.84 1.48
N ASP A 116 12.69 13.81 0.96
CA ASP A 116 13.29 14.99 0.35
C ASP A 116 14.10 15.75 1.42
N PRO A 117 15.30 16.29 1.09
CA PRO A 117 16.11 17.05 2.04
C PRO A 117 15.38 18.25 2.67
N ASN A 118 14.41 18.83 1.97
CA ASN A 118 13.65 19.99 2.41
C ASN A 118 12.22 19.66 2.87
N ASP A 119 11.78 18.41 2.71
CA ASP A 119 10.44 17.97 3.09
C ASP A 119 10.46 16.50 3.53
N ARG A 120 10.36 16.28 4.84
CA ARG A 120 10.42 14.93 5.45
C ARG A 120 9.31 13.99 4.98
N TRP A 121 8.19 14.52 4.48
CA TRP A 121 7.04 13.73 4.05
C TRP A 121 7.12 13.37 2.57
N ARG A 122 7.77 14.22 1.77
CA ARG A 122 7.93 14.02 0.34
C ARG A 122 8.78 12.78 0.04
N PRO A 123 8.26 11.80 -0.70
CA PRO A 123 9.04 10.63 -1.10
C PRO A 123 9.98 10.97 -2.26
N VAL A 124 11.26 10.60 -2.12
CA VAL A 124 12.25 10.66 -3.20
C VAL A 124 12.79 9.25 -3.45
N PRO A 125 12.68 8.71 -4.68
CA PRO A 125 13.23 7.39 -4.97
C PRO A 125 14.76 7.41 -4.93
N VAL A 126 15.35 6.35 -4.38
CA VAL A 126 16.79 6.22 -4.19
C VAL A 126 17.29 4.81 -4.50
N LEU A 127 18.55 4.69 -4.92
CA LEU A 127 19.30 3.44 -4.88
C LEU A 127 20.26 3.46 -3.69
N VAL A 128 20.20 2.42 -2.86
CA VAL A 128 21.08 2.23 -1.71
C VAL A 128 21.99 1.05 -1.98
N THR A 129 23.30 1.26 -1.92
CA THR A 129 24.32 0.23 -2.21
C THR A 129 25.17 -0.10 -1.00
N GLN A 130 25.13 0.74 0.04
CA GLN A 130 25.81 0.50 1.32
C GLN A 130 24.79 0.27 2.43
N PRO A 131 24.96 -0.76 3.29
CA PRO A 131 24.02 -1.09 4.35
C PRO A 131 23.61 0.10 5.24
N GLU A 132 24.57 0.93 5.64
CA GLU A 132 24.36 2.10 6.49
C GLU A 132 23.42 3.14 5.86
N GLY A 133 23.34 3.19 4.52
CA GLY A 133 22.43 4.07 3.79
C GLY A 133 20.96 3.77 4.07
N MET A 134 20.62 2.54 4.45
CA MET A 134 19.24 2.15 4.77
C MET A 134 18.66 2.93 5.95
N ALA A 135 19.50 3.45 6.86
CA ALA A 135 19.05 4.28 7.97
C ALA A 135 18.34 5.56 7.50
N GLN A 136 18.75 6.13 6.36
CA GLN A 136 18.17 7.35 5.79
C GLN A 136 16.79 7.12 5.16
N CYS A 137 16.40 5.86 4.94
CA CYS A 137 15.15 5.47 4.27
C CYS A 137 14.03 5.12 5.26
N ARG A 138 14.24 5.35 6.58
CA ARG A 138 13.28 4.97 7.62
C ARG A 138 12.11 5.95 7.73
N GLY A 139 10.93 5.41 8.03
CA GLY A 139 9.70 6.17 8.27
C GLY A 139 8.76 6.20 7.07
N MET A 140 7.51 6.60 7.31
CA MET A 140 6.50 6.76 6.26
C MET A 140 6.71 8.06 5.49
N ARG A 141 6.38 8.03 4.19
CA ARG A 141 6.32 9.18 3.30
C ARG A 141 4.94 9.22 2.64
N MET A 142 4.46 10.40 2.31
CA MET A 142 3.13 10.62 1.72
C MET A 142 3.30 11.47 0.48
N GLY A 143 2.79 10.98 -0.64
CA GLY A 143 3.07 11.57 -1.95
C GLY A 143 3.16 10.53 -3.06
N TYR A 144 3.16 11.02 -4.29
CA TYR A 144 3.52 10.20 -5.45
C TYR A 144 5.02 9.96 -5.51
N ALA A 145 5.38 8.71 -5.79
CA ALA A 145 6.69 8.18 -5.53
C ALA A 145 7.15 7.38 -6.76
N PRO A 146 7.89 7.98 -7.70
CA PRO A 146 8.28 7.36 -8.97
C PRO A 146 9.41 6.32 -8.82
N LEU A 147 9.20 5.32 -7.96
CA LEU A 147 10.16 4.27 -7.61
C LEU A 147 10.77 3.59 -8.84
N LEU A 148 9.92 3.20 -9.79
CA LEU A 148 10.34 2.39 -10.94
C LEU A 148 11.09 3.20 -11.99
N ALA A 149 11.18 4.52 -11.85
CA ALA A 149 12.03 5.35 -12.70
C ALA A 149 13.52 5.00 -12.53
N LEU A 150 13.89 4.33 -11.43
CA LEU A 150 15.29 3.96 -11.16
C LEU A 150 15.65 2.55 -11.63
N LEU A 151 14.72 1.78 -12.22
CA LEU A 151 15.02 0.45 -12.74
C LEU A 151 16.08 0.48 -13.84
N GLU A 152 15.86 1.28 -14.88
CA GLU A 152 16.82 1.41 -15.99
C GLU A 152 18.15 2.02 -15.53
N PRO A 153 18.19 3.09 -14.71
CA PRO A 153 19.43 3.57 -14.13
C PRO A 153 20.19 2.52 -13.29
N ALA A 154 19.50 1.68 -12.52
CA ALA A 154 20.14 0.60 -11.75
C ALA A 154 20.76 -0.45 -12.70
N MET A 155 20.05 -0.83 -13.75
CA MET A 155 20.54 -1.77 -14.76
C MET A 155 21.73 -1.22 -15.55
N GLN A 156 21.72 0.08 -15.88
CA GLN A 156 22.83 0.76 -16.55
C GLN A 156 24.09 0.82 -15.69
N GLN A 157 23.95 0.83 -14.36
CA GLN A 157 25.07 0.69 -13.41
C GLN A 157 25.56 -0.75 -13.26
N GLY A 158 24.95 -1.71 -13.97
CA GLY A 158 25.36 -3.11 -13.97
C GLY A 158 24.79 -3.94 -12.82
N TYR A 159 23.87 -3.39 -12.01
CA TYR A 159 23.24 -4.16 -10.94
C TYR A 159 22.32 -5.24 -11.50
N LYS A 160 22.46 -6.47 -10.99
CA LYS A 160 21.72 -7.65 -11.46
C LYS A 160 20.87 -8.30 -10.37
N ARG A 161 21.19 -8.05 -9.11
CA ARG A 161 20.50 -8.59 -7.94
C ARG A 161 19.93 -7.41 -7.15
N LEU A 162 18.61 -7.22 -7.18
CA LEU A 162 17.96 -6.07 -6.57
C LEU A 162 17.03 -6.48 -5.44
N ALA A 163 16.94 -5.63 -4.42
CA ALA A 163 15.76 -5.59 -3.55
C ALA A 163 14.95 -4.34 -3.87
N VAL A 164 13.62 -4.46 -3.88
CA VAL A 164 12.70 -3.33 -4.05
C VAL A 164 11.77 -3.24 -2.85
N ILE A 165 11.71 -2.06 -2.22
CA ILE A 165 10.71 -1.73 -1.21
C ILE A 165 9.70 -0.78 -1.83
N GLY A 166 8.45 -1.19 -1.92
CA GLY A 166 7.43 -0.39 -2.59
C GLY A 166 6.00 -0.67 -2.14
N ILE A 167 5.10 0.20 -2.56
CA ILE A 167 3.65 0.10 -2.35
C ILE A 167 3.00 -0.70 -3.50
N PRO A 168 1.74 -1.16 -3.36
CA PRO A 168 1.09 -2.10 -4.29
C PRO A 168 1.12 -1.66 -5.77
N CYS A 169 0.81 -0.39 -6.06
CA CYS A 169 0.77 0.10 -7.43
C CYS A 169 2.13 0.07 -8.15
N GLN A 170 3.23 0.23 -7.39
CA GLN A 170 4.59 0.11 -7.89
C GLN A 170 4.96 -1.36 -8.05
N ILE A 171 4.66 -2.21 -7.06
CA ILE A 171 5.02 -3.63 -7.12
C ILE A 171 4.26 -4.36 -8.23
N TYR A 172 2.99 -4.03 -8.46
CA TYR A 172 2.24 -4.57 -9.60
C TYR A 172 2.98 -4.31 -10.92
N ALA A 173 3.33 -3.06 -11.19
CA ALA A 173 4.02 -2.67 -12.42
C ALA A 173 5.43 -3.29 -12.51
N LEU A 174 6.15 -3.39 -11.39
CA LEU A 174 7.44 -4.07 -11.33
C LEU A 174 7.33 -5.54 -11.74
N ARG A 175 6.36 -6.28 -11.19
CA ARG A 175 6.17 -7.71 -11.47
C ARG A 175 5.71 -7.95 -12.90
N ALA A 176 4.93 -7.05 -13.47
CA ALA A 176 4.56 -7.09 -14.89
C ALA A 176 5.75 -6.83 -15.83
N LEU A 177 6.74 -6.03 -15.39
CA LEU A 177 7.98 -5.78 -16.14
C LEU A 177 9.09 -6.81 -15.87
N GLU A 178 8.99 -7.60 -14.80
CA GLU A 178 10.10 -8.39 -14.23
C GLU A 178 10.87 -9.21 -15.26
N LYS A 179 10.17 -9.94 -16.14
CA LYS A 179 10.80 -10.79 -17.18
C LYS A 179 11.63 -10.00 -18.20
N GLN A 180 11.36 -8.71 -18.37
CA GLN A 180 12.05 -7.82 -19.31
C GLN A 180 13.30 -7.18 -18.70
N LEU A 181 13.45 -7.22 -17.37
CA LEU A 181 14.53 -6.53 -16.65
C LEU A 181 15.86 -7.29 -16.69
N GLY A 182 15.85 -8.59 -17.00
CA GLY A 182 17.08 -9.39 -17.05
C GLY A 182 17.85 -9.42 -15.72
N LEU A 183 17.13 -9.36 -14.60
CA LEU A 183 17.69 -9.49 -13.26
C LEU A 183 17.99 -10.96 -12.96
N GLU A 184 19.12 -11.21 -12.30
CA GLU A 184 19.48 -12.53 -11.77
C GLU A 184 18.69 -12.84 -10.50
N ARG A 185 18.39 -11.80 -9.71
CA ARG A 185 17.59 -11.93 -8.49
C ARG A 185 16.80 -10.65 -8.23
N LEU A 186 15.53 -10.83 -7.88
CA LEU A 186 14.67 -9.76 -7.37
C LEU A 186 14.06 -10.20 -6.05
N TYR A 187 14.24 -9.41 -5.00
CA TYR A 187 13.49 -9.52 -3.75
C TYR A 187 12.54 -8.33 -3.61
N VAL A 188 11.30 -8.58 -3.22
CA VAL A 188 10.28 -7.53 -3.05
C VAL A 188 9.74 -7.52 -1.62
N ILE A 189 10.00 -6.41 -0.93
CA ILE A 189 9.47 -6.14 0.39
C ILE A 189 8.33 -5.13 0.24
N GLY A 190 7.10 -5.63 0.30
CA GLY A 190 5.91 -4.80 0.14
C GLY A 190 5.50 -4.12 1.45
N THR A 191 4.93 -2.93 1.35
CA THR A 191 4.11 -2.35 2.42
C THR A 191 2.66 -2.27 1.95
N PRO A 192 1.67 -2.45 2.85
CA PRO A 192 0.29 -2.21 2.49
C PRO A 192 0.08 -0.70 2.25
N CYS A 193 -0.85 -0.35 1.38
CA CYS A 193 -1.18 1.04 1.11
C CYS A 193 -2.65 1.19 0.76
N SER A 194 -3.30 2.14 1.42
CA SER A 194 -4.57 2.72 0.99
C SER A 194 -4.45 4.23 1.12
N ASP A 195 -5.32 4.95 0.41
CA ASP A 195 -5.61 6.36 0.72
C ASP A 195 -4.35 7.27 0.71
N ASN A 196 -3.50 7.11 -0.31
CA ASN A 196 -2.39 8.05 -0.54
C ASN A 196 -2.89 9.32 -1.25
N THR A 197 -2.10 10.38 -1.20
CA THR A 197 -2.38 11.68 -1.85
C THR A 197 -1.06 12.34 -2.29
N THR A 198 -1.11 13.53 -2.88
CA THR A 198 0.09 14.33 -3.14
C THR A 198 0.65 14.87 -1.82
N THR A 199 1.97 15.14 -1.78
CA THR A 199 2.60 15.68 -0.58
C THR A 199 1.97 17.03 -0.19
N GLU A 200 1.60 17.85 -1.17
CA GLU A 200 0.99 19.17 -0.96
C GLU A 200 -0.37 19.04 -0.25
N ARG A 201 -1.23 18.13 -0.74
CA ARG A 201 -2.51 17.83 -0.06
C ARG A 201 -2.25 17.27 1.33
N PHE A 202 -1.26 16.39 1.50
CA PHE A 202 -0.93 15.86 2.81
C PHE A 202 -0.56 16.95 3.82
N HIS A 203 0.17 18.00 3.40
CA HIS A 203 0.45 19.17 4.25
C HIS A 203 -0.82 19.95 4.62
N GLU A 204 -1.81 20.06 3.73
CA GLU A 204 -3.13 20.63 4.07
C GLU A 204 -3.81 19.83 5.20
N PHE A 205 -3.75 18.51 5.14
CA PHE A 205 -4.27 17.65 6.20
C PHE A 205 -3.52 17.83 7.53
N LEU A 206 -2.18 17.88 7.50
CA LEU A 206 -1.38 18.14 8.70
C LEU A 206 -1.72 19.51 9.32
N ALA A 207 -1.93 20.55 8.50
CA ALA A 207 -2.33 21.87 8.97
C ALA A 207 -3.68 21.83 9.70
N LEU A 208 -4.67 21.11 9.16
CA LEU A 208 -5.97 20.94 9.82
C LEU A 208 -5.85 20.16 11.14
N MET A 209 -5.04 19.10 11.18
CA MET A 209 -4.80 18.32 12.40
C MET A 209 -4.11 19.15 13.49
N ALA A 210 -3.09 19.93 13.10
CA ALA A 210 -2.36 20.81 14.01
C ALA A 210 -3.26 21.93 14.56
N ALA A 211 -4.10 22.52 13.71
CA ALA A 211 -5.06 23.56 14.12
C ALA A 211 -6.07 23.07 15.18
N GLN A 212 -6.53 21.81 15.09
CA GLN A 212 -7.42 21.21 16.10
C GLN A 212 -6.76 21.01 17.46
N THR A 213 -5.43 20.97 17.50
CA THR A 213 -4.64 20.62 18.69
C THR A 213 -3.83 21.79 19.24
N ASN A 214 -3.94 22.97 18.60
CA ASN A 214 -3.14 24.17 18.88
C ASN A 214 -1.62 23.88 18.81
N ASP A 215 -1.24 22.97 17.91
CA ASP A 215 0.14 22.64 17.58
C ASP A 215 0.51 23.26 16.22
N LYS A 216 1.79 23.16 15.84
CA LYS A 216 2.26 23.58 14.51
C LYS A 216 2.43 22.36 13.60
N PRO A 217 2.01 22.44 12.31
CA PRO A 217 2.13 21.30 11.40
C PRO A 217 3.57 20.86 11.16
N GLU A 218 4.54 21.78 11.14
CA GLU A 218 5.97 21.48 10.96
C GLU A 218 6.58 20.67 12.12
N ASP A 219 5.97 20.74 13.30
CA ASP A 219 6.41 20.00 14.48
C ASP A 219 5.98 18.53 14.41
N ILE A 220 5.01 18.17 13.55
CA ILE A 220 4.58 16.77 13.37
C ILE A 220 5.70 16.00 12.65
N THR A 221 6.28 15.02 13.34
CA THR A 221 7.38 14.17 12.84
C THR A 221 6.92 12.76 12.49
N TYR A 222 5.74 12.37 12.95
CA TYR A 222 5.20 11.02 12.80
C TYR A 222 3.68 11.05 12.69
N LEU A 223 3.14 10.19 11.83
CA LEU A 223 1.73 9.96 11.68
C LEU A 223 1.48 8.48 11.37
N GLU A 224 0.52 7.86 12.05
CA GLU A 224 0.06 6.51 11.71
C GLU A 224 -1.44 6.33 11.97
N PHE A 225 -2.14 5.67 11.04
CA PHE A 225 -3.53 5.28 11.21
C PHE A 225 -3.58 3.90 11.87
N LEU A 226 -3.79 3.85 13.18
CA LEU A 226 -3.72 2.63 13.96
C LEU A 226 -4.96 1.72 13.78
N ALA A 227 -4.77 0.43 14.04
CA ALA A 227 -5.85 -0.57 14.00
C ALA A 227 -6.86 -0.44 15.17
N ASP A 228 -6.65 0.49 16.10
CA ASP A 228 -7.54 0.83 17.20
C ASP A 228 -8.41 2.07 16.90
N TYR A 229 -8.59 2.44 15.63
CA TYR A 229 -9.40 3.57 15.17
C TYR A 229 -8.89 4.96 15.60
N HIS A 230 -7.60 5.09 15.91
CA HIS A 230 -6.95 6.36 16.22
C HIS A 230 -5.85 6.68 15.22
N VAL A 231 -5.63 7.96 14.96
CA VAL A 231 -4.40 8.47 14.36
C VAL A 231 -3.42 8.82 15.47
N GLU A 232 -2.25 8.21 15.46
CA GLU A 232 -1.14 8.59 16.31
C GLU A 232 -0.34 9.70 15.64
N LEU A 233 -0.11 10.79 16.38
CA LEU A 233 0.78 11.89 16.00
C LEU A 233 1.92 11.96 17.01
N ARG A 234 3.15 12.17 16.53
CA ARG A 234 4.30 12.50 17.41
C ARG A 234 4.96 13.76 16.91
N TYR A 235 5.49 14.52 17.85
CA TYR A 235 6.00 15.86 17.63
C TYR A 235 7.50 15.96 17.90
N ALA A 236 8.13 17.01 17.38
CA ALA A 236 9.57 17.22 17.47
C ALA A 236 10.10 17.38 18.91
N ASP A 237 9.26 17.87 19.82
CA ASP A 237 9.55 17.99 21.26
C ASP A 237 9.35 16.68 22.03
N GLY A 238 8.91 15.61 21.35
CA GLY A 238 8.70 14.28 21.91
C GLY A 238 7.29 13.99 22.42
N HIS A 239 6.38 14.96 22.48
CA HIS A 239 5.01 14.67 22.90
C HIS A 239 4.23 13.88 21.83
N GLN A 240 3.14 13.23 22.24
CA GLN A 240 2.34 12.35 21.39
C GLN A 240 0.86 12.58 21.59
N ARG A 241 0.06 12.40 20.53
CA ARG A 241 -1.40 12.46 20.57
C ARG A 241 -2.02 11.28 19.86
N LYS A 242 -3.18 10.83 20.36
CA LYS A 242 -4.05 9.86 19.68
C LYS A 242 -5.40 10.49 19.40
N VAL A 243 -5.72 10.68 18.12
CA VAL A 243 -6.96 11.33 17.67
C VAL A 243 -7.90 10.28 17.10
N PRO A 244 -9.13 10.09 17.62
CA PRO A 244 -10.09 9.15 17.05
C PRO A 244 -10.42 9.47 15.59
N PHE A 245 -10.57 8.46 14.73
CA PHE A 245 -10.89 8.63 13.30
C PHE A 245 -12.14 9.49 13.06
N LEU A 246 -13.12 9.40 13.96
CA LEU A 246 -14.37 10.15 13.90
C LEU A 246 -14.21 11.66 14.14
N MET A 247 -13.03 12.08 14.61
CA MET A 247 -12.68 13.47 14.88
C MET A 247 -11.76 14.06 13.80
N LEU A 248 -11.33 13.27 12.81
CA LEU A 248 -10.49 13.77 11.73
C LEU A 248 -11.25 14.79 10.86
N PRO A 249 -10.58 15.87 10.41
CA PRO A 249 -11.16 16.94 9.60
C PRO A 249 -11.35 16.53 8.12
N LEU A 250 -11.72 15.28 7.84
CA LEU A 250 -11.82 14.78 6.46
C LEU A 250 -12.91 15.49 5.64
N SER A 251 -13.92 16.07 6.29
CA SER A 251 -14.95 16.85 5.62
C SER A 251 -14.50 18.21 5.14
N ASP A 252 -13.39 18.70 5.69
CA ASP A 252 -12.86 20.05 5.42
C ASP A 252 -11.77 19.99 4.34
N LEU A 253 -11.36 18.77 3.96
CA LEU A 253 -10.49 18.51 2.83
C LEU A 253 -11.25 18.56 1.51
N PRO A 254 -10.57 18.91 0.41
CA PRO A 254 -11.18 18.93 -0.91
C PRO A 254 -11.62 17.51 -1.35
N ARG A 255 -12.63 17.43 -2.22
CA ARG A 255 -13.22 16.14 -2.64
C ARG A 255 -12.24 15.20 -3.33
N ASP A 256 -11.22 15.76 -3.96
CA ASP A 256 -10.15 15.05 -4.67
C ASP A 256 -8.92 14.80 -3.79
N PHE A 257 -8.98 15.08 -2.48
CA PHE A 257 -7.88 14.85 -1.55
C PHE A 257 -7.32 13.43 -1.70
N PHE A 258 -8.20 12.43 -1.70
CA PHE A 258 -7.83 11.09 -2.17
C PHE A 258 -8.15 11.00 -3.67
N PRO A 259 -7.13 10.84 -4.53
CA PRO A 259 -7.35 10.72 -5.96
C PRO A 259 -8.17 9.47 -6.27
N LEU A 260 -8.88 9.47 -7.40
CA LEU A 260 -9.71 8.33 -7.81
C LEU A 260 -8.91 7.02 -7.84
N THR A 261 -7.65 7.07 -8.24
CA THR A 261 -6.70 5.95 -8.19
C THR A 261 -6.61 5.32 -6.79
N CYS A 262 -6.40 6.10 -5.74
CA CYS A 262 -6.29 5.57 -4.38
C CYS A 262 -7.64 5.13 -3.80
N ARG A 263 -8.73 5.79 -4.19
CA ARG A 263 -10.10 5.37 -3.84
C ARG A 263 -10.52 4.07 -4.52
N THR A 264 -9.90 3.73 -5.67
CA THR A 264 -10.25 2.57 -6.51
C THR A 264 -9.13 1.54 -6.63
N CYS A 265 -8.09 1.62 -5.80
CA CYS A 265 -7.02 0.64 -5.76
C CYS A 265 -7.54 -0.70 -5.25
N VAL A 266 -7.27 -1.76 -6.01
CA VAL A 266 -7.76 -3.12 -5.73
C VAL A 266 -6.77 -4.00 -4.97
N ASP A 267 -5.60 -3.45 -4.60
CA ASP A 267 -4.60 -4.17 -3.84
C ASP A 267 -4.11 -3.35 -2.65
N TYR A 268 -4.73 -3.57 -1.50
CA TYR A 268 -4.30 -2.95 -0.25
C TYR A 268 -3.11 -3.73 0.35
N THR A 269 -3.08 -5.06 0.21
CA THR A 269 -2.12 -5.90 0.94
C THR A 269 -0.78 -6.08 0.22
N ASN A 270 -0.61 -5.48 -0.97
CA ASN A 270 0.58 -5.67 -1.79
C ASN A 270 0.74 -7.15 -2.15
N ALA A 271 -0.27 -7.68 -2.84
CA ALA A 271 -0.46 -9.11 -3.08
C ALA A 271 0.71 -9.77 -3.81
N LEU A 272 1.50 -9.00 -4.55
CA LEU A 272 2.57 -9.47 -5.43
C LEU A 272 4.00 -9.28 -4.84
N ALA A 273 4.11 -8.91 -3.57
CA ALA A 273 5.37 -8.87 -2.84
C ALA A 273 5.87 -10.29 -2.47
N ASP A 274 7.13 -10.44 -2.07
CA ASP A 274 7.59 -11.71 -1.47
C ASP A 274 7.20 -11.77 0.01
N ILE A 275 7.31 -10.63 0.69
CA ILE A 275 6.80 -10.41 2.05
C ILE A 275 6.13 -9.04 2.13
N THR A 276 4.92 -8.96 2.69
CA THR A 276 4.30 -7.69 3.04
C THR A 276 4.53 -7.40 4.52
N VAL A 277 5.02 -6.20 4.84
CA VAL A 277 5.23 -5.70 6.19
C VAL A 277 4.27 -4.53 6.44
N GLY A 278 3.27 -4.74 7.30
CA GLY A 278 2.19 -3.79 7.56
C GLY A 278 1.84 -3.68 9.04
N TYR A 279 0.60 -3.27 9.34
CA TYR A 279 0.11 -3.08 10.71
C TYR A 279 -1.32 -3.59 10.95
N MET A 280 -2.18 -3.55 9.93
CA MET A 280 -3.63 -3.70 10.07
C MET A 280 -4.08 -4.99 10.77
N GLY A 281 -3.43 -6.13 10.48
CA GLY A 281 -3.71 -7.40 11.16
C GLY A 281 -2.92 -7.63 12.46
N GLY A 282 -2.12 -6.67 12.90
CA GLY A 282 -1.05 -6.88 13.89
C GLY A 282 -1.38 -6.51 15.33
N GLU A 283 -2.59 -6.00 15.60
CA GLU A 283 -3.09 -5.69 16.96
C GLU A 283 -2.10 -4.85 17.80
N GLY A 284 -1.60 -3.74 17.23
CA GLY A 284 -0.63 -2.86 17.91
C GLY A 284 0.83 -3.27 17.73
N ALA A 285 1.11 -4.31 16.95
CA ALA A 285 2.42 -4.62 16.40
C ALA A 285 2.35 -4.69 14.86
N GLN A 286 3.48 -4.96 14.20
CA GLN A 286 3.50 -5.10 12.75
C GLN A 286 2.84 -6.41 12.32
N TRP A 287 2.20 -6.41 11.16
CA TRP A 287 1.57 -7.56 10.53
C TRP A 287 2.38 -8.00 9.32
N LEU A 288 2.81 -9.26 9.30
CA LEU A 288 3.55 -9.84 8.18
C LEU A 288 2.66 -10.80 7.40
N LEU A 289 2.68 -10.68 6.08
CA LEU A 289 2.23 -11.71 5.15
C LEU A 289 3.47 -12.26 4.43
N VAL A 290 3.90 -13.46 4.78
CA VAL A 290 4.95 -14.18 4.07
C VAL A 290 4.31 -14.87 2.88
N ARG A 291 4.64 -14.46 1.64
CA ARG A 291 3.85 -14.81 0.45
C ARG A 291 4.38 -16.03 -0.30
N ASN A 292 5.70 -16.16 -0.38
CA ASN A 292 6.38 -17.24 -1.07
C ASN A 292 7.69 -17.61 -0.35
N ALA A 293 8.44 -18.56 -0.91
CA ALA A 293 9.72 -19.01 -0.36
C ALA A 293 10.74 -17.87 -0.21
N GLN A 294 10.79 -16.93 -1.16
CA GLN A 294 11.66 -15.75 -1.04
C GLN A 294 11.26 -14.89 0.16
N GLY A 295 9.97 -14.74 0.44
CA GLY A 295 9.47 -14.04 1.63
C GLY A 295 9.92 -14.69 2.94
N GLU A 296 9.93 -16.02 2.97
CA GLU A 296 10.40 -16.77 4.14
C GLU A 296 11.92 -16.61 4.31
N ASP A 297 12.69 -16.60 3.21
CA ASP A 297 14.13 -16.31 3.25
C ASP A 297 14.40 -14.88 3.77
N LEU A 298 13.62 -13.89 3.32
CA LEU A 298 13.71 -12.51 3.81
C LEU A 298 13.45 -12.41 5.31
N LEU A 299 12.47 -13.15 5.83
CA LEU A 299 12.18 -13.19 7.26
C LEU A 299 13.32 -13.83 8.07
N LYS A 300 13.90 -14.92 7.57
CA LYS A 300 15.01 -15.64 8.22
C LYS A 300 16.27 -14.78 8.38
N LEU A 301 16.51 -13.82 7.50
CA LEU A 301 17.65 -12.89 7.60
C LEU A 301 17.71 -12.12 8.92
N LEU A 302 16.57 -11.96 9.59
CA LEU A 302 16.47 -11.25 10.86
C LEU A 302 16.83 -12.14 12.08
N GLY A 303 16.84 -13.47 11.93
CA GLY A 303 17.18 -14.39 13.03
C GLY A 303 16.45 -14.06 14.33
N ASP A 304 17.22 -13.94 15.41
CA ASP A 304 16.70 -13.63 16.75
C ASP A 304 16.33 -12.15 16.96
N GLU A 305 16.62 -11.27 15.99
CA GLU A 305 16.24 -9.85 16.07
C GLU A 305 14.72 -9.65 15.93
N ILE A 306 13.97 -10.65 15.45
CA ILE A 306 12.52 -10.55 15.26
C ILE A 306 11.73 -11.43 16.22
N LYS A 307 10.81 -10.80 16.96
CA LYS A 307 9.80 -11.52 17.74
C LYS A 307 8.55 -11.70 16.90
N VAL A 308 8.10 -12.94 16.75
CA VAL A 308 6.85 -13.28 16.03
C VAL A 308 5.84 -13.97 16.94
N SER A 309 4.55 -13.82 16.63
CA SER A 309 3.44 -14.58 17.23
C SER A 309 2.28 -14.68 16.25
N THR A 310 1.31 -15.56 16.51
CA THR A 310 0.08 -15.65 15.72
C THR A 310 -0.78 -14.38 15.88
N PRO A 311 -1.33 -13.79 14.80
CA PRO A 311 -2.31 -12.72 14.88
C PRO A 311 -3.63 -13.18 15.52
N GLY A 312 -4.29 -12.30 16.28
CA GLY A 312 -5.65 -12.52 16.74
C GLY A 312 -6.70 -12.24 15.65
N SER A 313 -7.93 -12.68 15.90
CA SER A 313 -9.10 -12.35 15.08
C SER A 313 -10.34 -12.33 15.97
N ALA A 314 -11.00 -11.17 16.10
CA ALA A 314 -12.15 -11.01 16.99
C ALA A 314 -13.12 -9.93 16.50
N GLY A 315 -14.36 -9.98 16.99
CA GLY A 315 -15.43 -9.04 16.62
C GLY A 315 -16.18 -9.46 15.35
N LYS A 316 -17.08 -8.59 14.88
CA LYS A 316 -17.90 -8.82 13.68
C LYS A 316 -17.80 -7.63 12.73
N ARG A 317 -17.32 -7.84 11.51
CA ARG A 317 -17.14 -6.75 10.53
C ARG A 317 -18.39 -6.37 9.75
N GLN A 318 -19.39 -7.25 9.64
CA GLN A 318 -20.51 -7.08 8.70
C GLN A 318 -21.32 -5.81 8.97
N GLY A 319 -21.60 -5.48 10.23
CA GLY A 319 -22.31 -4.26 10.62
C GLY A 319 -21.55 -2.99 10.24
N PRO A 320 -20.28 -2.83 10.69
CA PRO A 320 -19.43 -1.72 10.29
C PRO A 320 -19.28 -1.55 8.77
N VAL A 321 -19.10 -2.63 8.01
CA VAL A 321 -18.96 -2.56 6.54
C VAL A 321 -20.27 -2.13 5.87
N LYS A 322 -21.43 -2.65 6.33
CA LYS A 322 -22.75 -2.17 5.85
C LYS A 322 -22.96 -0.68 6.15
N GLY A 323 -22.56 -0.22 7.33
CA GLY A 323 -22.62 1.18 7.71
C GLY A 323 -21.73 2.06 6.83
N PHE A 324 -20.51 1.60 6.53
CA PHE A 324 -19.59 2.26 5.59
C PHE A 324 -20.20 2.34 4.19
N LEU A 325 -20.68 1.22 3.63
CA LEU A 325 -21.37 1.16 2.34
C LEU A 325 -22.47 2.23 2.22
N ALA A 326 -23.40 2.26 3.17
CA ALA A 326 -24.51 3.20 3.15
C ALA A 326 -24.07 4.68 3.27
N ASN A 327 -22.92 4.96 3.89
CA ASN A 327 -22.36 6.31 3.97
C ASN A 327 -21.61 6.68 2.68
N THR A 328 -20.87 5.75 2.10
CA THR A 328 -20.16 5.93 0.82
C THR A 328 -21.16 6.17 -0.31
N GLU A 329 -22.28 5.45 -0.38
CA GLU A 329 -23.35 5.71 -1.35
C GLU A 329 -23.96 7.12 -1.20
N ARG A 330 -24.13 7.61 0.03
CA ARG A 330 -24.64 8.98 0.27
C ARG A 330 -23.62 10.03 -0.14
N ALA A 331 -22.36 9.85 0.27
CA ALA A 331 -21.25 10.72 -0.10
C ALA A 331 -21.12 10.82 -1.63
N ALA A 332 -21.20 9.67 -2.30
CA ALA A 332 -21.18 9.55 -3.75
C ALA A 332 -22.47 10.09 -4.40
N GLY A 333 -23.63 9.99 -3.76
CA GLY A 333 -24.89 10.53 -4.26
C GLY A 333 -25.06 12.04 -4.06
N GLY A 334 -24.11 12.72 -3.40
CA GLY A 334 -24.26 14.13 -3.01
C GLY A 334 -25.28 14.36 -1.89
N LEU A 335 -25.69 13.29 -1.19
CA LEU A 335 -26.64 13.33 -0.08
C LEU A 335 -25.91 13.64 1.24
N PRO A 336 -26.58 14.27 2.22
CA PRO A 336 -25.99 14.51 3.53
C PRO A 336 -25.55 13.18 4.16
N LEU A 337 -24.29 13.15 4.61
CA LEU A 337 -23.77 12.02 5.38
C LEU A 337 -24.61 11.84 6.64
N ARG A 338 -24.80 10.59 7.09
CA ARG A 338 -25.31 10.33 8.44
C ARG A 338 -24.21 10.71 9.44
N ARG A 339 -24.12 12.00 9.74
CA ARG A 339 -23.13 12.54 10.67
C ARG A 339 -23.55 12.15 12.07
N MET A 340 -22.65 11.48 12.78
CA MET A 340 -22.83 11.24 14.20
C MET A 340 -22.84 12.58 14.95
N PRO A 341 -23.82 12.82 15.85
CA PRO A 341 -23.85 14.02 16.69
C PRO A 341 -22.51 14.21 17.41
N GLN A 342 -22.05 15.45 17.50
CA GLN A 342 -20.69 15.75 17.96
C GLN A 342 -20.44 15.28 19.41
N TRP A 343 -21.46 15.37 20.27
CA TRP A 343 -21.42 14.88 21.64
C TRP A 343 -21.29 13.34 21.75
N LEU A 344 -21.72 12.60 20.73
CA LEU A 344 -21.69 11.13 20.71
C LEU A 344 -20.34 10.58 20.18
N ARG A 345 -19.58 11.40 19.45
CA ARG A 345 -18.28 11.00 18.86
C ARG A 345 -17.26 10.52 19.90
N PRO A 346 -17.06 11.20 21.05
CA PRO A 346 -16.11 10.72 22.06
C PRO A 346 -16.51 9.37 22.67
N ILE A 347 -17.80 9.17 22.91
CA ILE A 347 -18.34 7.93 23.51
C ILE A 347 -18.12 6.75 22.55
N VAL A 348 -18.49 6.92 21.28
CA VAL A 348 -18.31 5.87 20.27
C VAL A 348 -16.83 5.65 19.97
N GLY A 349 -16.01 6.72 19.92
CA GLY A 349 -14.56 6.61 19.80
C GLY A 349 -13.91 5.78 20.91
N TRP A 350 -14.41 5.89 22.15
CA TRP A 350 -13.95 5.07 23.27
C TRP A 350 -14.45 3.61 23.20
N LEU A 351 -15.65 3.38 22.67
CA LEU A 351 -16.27 2.06 22.60
C LEU A 351 -15.77 1.22 21.41
N MET A 352 -15.58 1.83 20.24
CA MET A 352 -15.21 1.16 18.98
C MET A 352 -13.98 0.23 19.10
N PRO A 353 -12.87 0.61 19.76
CA PRO A 353 -11.70 -0.27 19.91
C PRO A 353 -11.99 -1.55 20.70
N LYS A 354 -13.03 -1.57 21.53
CA LYS A 354 -13.38 -2.70 22.42
C LYS A 354 -14.37 -3.67 21.79
N VAL A 355 -15.32 -3.15 21.01
CA VAL A 355 -16.43 -3.94 20.43
C VAL A 355 -16.29 -4.16 18.93
N GLY A 356 -15.47 -3.36 18.25
CA GLY A 356 -15.23 -3.44 16.83
C GLY A 356 -14.42 -4.68 16.43
N PRO A 357 -14.33 -4.96 15.11
CA PRO A 357 -13.44 -5.99 14.59
C PRO A 357 -11.97 -5.68 14.97
N ARG A 358 -11.21 -6.71 15.33
CA ARG A 358 -9.81 -6.63 15.78
C ARG A 358 -8.94 -7.69 15.08
N GLY A 359 -7.64 -7.38 14.97
CA GLY A 359 -6.66 -8.24 14.31
C GLY A 359 -7.03 -8.53 12.87
N LEU A 360 -7.00 -9.80 12.46
CA LEU A 360 -7.35 -10.19 11.09
C LEU A 360 -8.78 -9.81 10.70
N GLU A 361 -9.71 -9.74 11.66
CA GLU A 361 -11.10 -9.33 11.35
C GLU A 361 -11.18 -7.85 11.00
N PHE A 362 -10.34 -7.01 11.62
CA PHE A 362 -10.20 -5.60 11.25
C PHE A 362 -9.61 -5.47 9.85
N ALA A 363 -8.56 -6.24 9.54
CA ALA A 363 -7.97 -6.26 8.21
C ALA A 363 -9.00 -6.64 7.13
N ARG A 364 -9.78 -7.72 7.34
CA ARG A 364 -10.89 -8.11 6.44
C ARG A 364 -11.90 -6.97 6.26
N ALA A 365 -12.29 -6.31 7.35
CA ALA A 365 -13.23 -5.19 7.31
C ALA A 365 -12.72 -4.05 6.42
N ARG A 366 -11.44 -3.68 6.56
CA ARG A 366 -10.81 -2.62 5.76
C ARG A 366 -10.75 -2.99 4.27
N LEU A 367 -10.45 -4.24 3.95
CA LEU A 367 -10.43 -4.71 2.57
C LEU A 367 -11.82 -4.71 1.92
N GLU A 368 -12.86 -5.15 2.64
CA GLU A 368 -14.24 -5.08 2.15
C GLU A 368 -14.69 -3.62 1.97
N MET A 369 -14.34 -2.72 2.90
CA MET A 369 -14.62 -1.28 2.76
C MET A 369 -13.95 -0.69 1.52
N LYS A 370 -12.67 -1.00 1.26
CA LYS A 370 -11.96 -0.54 0.06
C LYS A 370 -12.55 -1.13 -1.23
N ALA A 371 -12.99 -2.38 -1.21
CA ALA A 371 -13.67 -3.00 -2.35
C ALA A 371 -15.03 -2.33 -2.64
N VAL A 372 -15.80 -2.02 -1.59
CA VAL A 372 -17.04 -1.24 -1.69
C VAL A 372 -16.77 0.16 -2.29
N GLU A 373 -15.78 0.86 -1.74
CA GLU A 373 -15.38 2.19 -2.20
C GLU A 373 -14.99 2.18 -3.69
N THR A 374 -14.19 1.19 -4.09
CA THR A 374 -13.76 1.01 -5.49
C THR A 374 -14.96 0.94 -6.44
N ILE A 375 -15.94 0.08 -6.13
CA ILE A 375 -17.09 -0.14 -7.01
C ILE A 375 -17.97 1.11 -7.08
N ILE A 376 -18.26 1.76 -5.96
CA ILE A 376 -19.12 2.95 -5.93
C ILE A 376 -18.48 4.10 -6.69
N HIS A 377 -17.20 4.38 -6.45
CA HIS A 377 -16.51 5.49 -7.09
C HIS A 377 -16.32 5.26 -8.58
N LEU A 378 -15.96 4.04 -9.02
CA LEU A 378 -15.88 3.74 -10.46
C LEU A 378 -17.25 3.83 -11.13
N ARG A 379 -18.33 3.30 -10.53
CA ARG A 379 -19.69 3.44 -11.09
C ARG A 379 -20.11 4.88 -11.32
N ARG A 380 -19.70 5.78 -10.42
CA ARG A 380 -20.04 7.20 -10.50
C ARG A 380 -19.14 7.99 -11.44
N GLU A 381 -17.84 7.82 -11.30
CA GLU A 381 -16.84 8.72 -11.88
C GLU A 381 -16.28 8.17 -13.20
N GLU A 382 -16.11 6.84 -13.33
CA GLU A 382 -15.49 6.19 -14.49
C GLU A 382 -16.17 4.84 -14.84
N PRO A 383 -17.50 4.81 -15.11
CA PRO A 383 -18.27 3.55 -15.21
C PRO A 383 -17.76 2.63 -16.33
N SER A 384 -17.24 3.22 -17.40
CA SER A 384 -16.69 2.46 -18.53
C SER A 384 -15.45 1.62 -18.17
N ARG A 385 -14.78 1.94 -17.06
CA ARG A 385 -13.54 1.27 -16.60
C ARG A 385 -13.78 0.12 -15.64
N LEU A 386 -14.98 -0.05 -15.09
CA LEU A 386 -15.30 -1.17 -14.17
C LEU A 386 -14.91 -2.52 -14.78
N LYS A 387 -15.26 -2.72 -16.06
CA LYS A 387 -14.99 -3.95 -16.81
C LYS A 387 -13.50 -4.29 -16.97
N SER A 388 -12.62 -3.32 -16.82
CA SER A 388 -11.18 -3.54 -16.97
C SER A 388 -10.44 -3.42 -15.65
N MET A 389 -10.80 -2.48 -14.78
CA MET A 389 -10.08 -2.16 -13.55
C MET A 389 -10.45 -3.03 -12.35
N VAL A 390 -11.60 -3.71 -12.33
CA VAL A 390 -12.08 -4.46 -11.16
C VAL A 390 -11.95 -5.97 -11.36
N PRO A 391 -10.96 -6.64 -10.72
CA PRO A 391 -10.82 -8.08 -10.77
C PRO A 391 -11.96 -8.84 -10.09
N ALA A 392 -12.13 -10.11 -10.45
CA ALA A 392 -13.18 -10.98 -9.90
C ALA A 392 -13.15 -11.11 -8.36
N HIS A 393 -11.97 -11.11 -7.73
CA HIS A 393 -11.86 -11.22 -6.28
C HIS A 393 -12.47 -10.01 -5.54
N VAL A 394 -12.42 -8.81 -6.14
CA VAL A 394 -13.02 -7.59 -5.56
C VAL A 394 -14.54 -7.72 -5.55
N TRP A 395 -15.14 -8.23 -6.63
CA TRP A 395 -16.57 -8.52 -6.69
C TRP A 395 -16.99 -9.57 -5.65
N ALA A 396 -16.17 -10.61 -5.46
CA ALA A 396 -16.43 -11.63 -4.45
C ALA A 396 -16.42 -11.07 -3.01
N LEU A 397 -15.54 -10.10 -2.70
CA LEU A 397 -15.50 -9.43 -1.39
C LEU A 397 -16.78 -8.64 -1.07
N VAL A 398 -17.41 -8.04 -2.07
CA VAL A 398 -18.58 -7.16 -1.86
C VAL A 398 -19.92 -7.85 -2.07
N LYS A 399 -19.93 -9.05 -2.66
CA LYS A 399 -21.15 -9.84 -2.90
C LYS A 399 -22.02 -10.03 -1.64
N PRO A 400 -21.46 -10.29 -0.43
CA PRO A 400 -22.26 -10.39 0.79
C PRO A 400 -23.02 -9.11 1.18
N TYR A 401 -22.64 -7.98 0.61
CA TYR A 401 -23.23 -6.66 0.84
C TYR A 401 -24.19 -6.23 -0.28
N GLY A 402 -24.50 -7.12 -1.23
CA GLY A 402 -25.47 -6.87 -2.30
C GLY A 402 -24.92 -6.14 -3.53
N LEU A 403 -23.61 -5.88 -3.57
CA LEU A 403 -22.95 -5.34 -4.75
C LEU A 403 -22.54 -6.47 -5.69
N THR A 404 -23.18 -6.54 -6.85
CA THR A 404 -22.86 -7.49 -7.94
C THR A 404 -22.62 -6.75 -9.25
N PRO A 405 -21.77 -7.27 -10.14
CA PRO A 405 -21.54 -6.65 -11.44
C PRO A 405 -22.75 -6.82 -12.37
N THR A 406 -23.02 -5.83 -13.21
CA THR A 406 -23.91 -5.97 -14.37
C THR A 406 -23.16 -6.61 -15.55
N ALA A 407 -23.88 -7.05 -16.59
CA ALA A 407 -23.25 -7.63 -17.78
C ALA A 407 -22.29 -6.65 -18.49
N GLN A 408 -22.52 -5.35 -18.40
CA GLN A 408 -21.68 -4.31 -18.99
C GLN A 408 -20.43 -4.00 -18.15
N GLU A 409 -20.44 -4.37 -16.86
CA GLU A 409 -19.35 -4.16 -15.89
C GLU A 409 -18.38 -5.34 -15.85
N LEU A 410 -18.64 -6.42 -16.59
CA LEU A 410 -17.75 -7.55 -16.72
C LEU A 410 -16.89 -7.45 -17.99
N PRO A 411 -15.64 -7.96 -17.98
CA PRO A 411 -14.88 -8.14 -19.22
C PRO A 411 -15.69 -8.95 -20.23
N ARG A 412 -15.65 -8.56 -21.51
CA ARG A 412 -16.22 -9.40 -22.57
C ARG A 412 -15.47 -10.73 -22.57
N GLN A 413 -16.19 -11.84 -22.39
CA GLN A 413 -15.59 -13.16 -22.57
C GLN A 413 -15.05 -13.24 -24.01
N PRO A 414 -13.81 -13.74 -24.23
CA PRO A 414 -13.36 -14.02 -25.57
C PRO A 414 -14.34 -14.99 -26.22
N ALA A 415 -14.75 -14.71 -27.45
CA ALA A 415 -15.62 -15.62 -28.21
C ALA A 415 -14.97 -17.01 -28.22
N ALA A 416 -15.74 -18.05 -27.87
CA ALA A 416 -15.24 -19.42 -27.93
C ALA A 416 -14.67 -19.66 -29.33
N PRO A 417 -13.49 -20.31 -29.46
CA PRO A 417 -12.94 -20.62 -30.77
C PRO A 417 -13.99 -21.40 -31.54
N SER A 418 -14.38 -20.88 -32.71
CA SER A 418 -15.35 -21.55 -33.56
C SER A 418 -14.80 -22.95 -33.85
N ARG A 419 -15.55 -23.97 -33.41
CA ARG A 419 -15.28 -25.35 -33.82
C ARG A 419 -15.41 -25.34 -35.35
N LYS A 420 -14.29 -25.44 -36.06
CA LYS A 420 -14.32 -25.75 -37.48
C LYS A 420 -15.11 -27.06 -37.63
N PRO A 421 -16.16 -27.12 -38.46
CA PRO A 421 -16.79 -28.39 -38.77
C PRO A 421 -15.73 -29.31 -39.38
N SER A 422 -15.68 -30.53 -38.85
CA SER A 422 -14.80 -31.64 -39.24
C SER A 422 -14.98 -32.06 -40.69
#